data_AF-A0A924YB19-F1
#
_entry.id   AF-A0A924YB19-F1
#
_cell.length_a   1.000
_cell.length_b   1.000
_cell.length_c   1.000
_cell.angle_alpha   90.00
_cell.angle_beta   90.00
_cell.angle_gamma   90.00
#
_symmetry.space_group_name_H-M   'P 1'
#
loop_
_entity.id
_entity.type
_entity.pdbx_description
1 polymer ?
#
loop_
_entity_poly.entity_id
_entity_poly.type
_entity_poly.pdbx_seq_one_letter_code
_entity_poly.pdbx_strand_id
1 'polypeptide(L)' 'MAVQVTSGEFVRDVGYWPNEALLQPVEITHHGKVKLRLSAPGAEEGLSAEHQDRQESS' A
#
# COMPACT_ATOMS: atom_id res chain seq x y z
N MET A 1 -5.15 -6.22 -9.90
CA MET A 1 -4.38 -5.12 -10.53
C MET A 1 -4.61 -3.87 -9.68
N ALA A 2 -3.60 -3.03 -9.44
CA ALA A 2 -3.76 -1.82 -8.61
C ALA A 2 -4.20 -0.63 -9.47
N VAL A 3 -5.00 0.27 -8.88
CA VAL A 3 -5.37 1.54 -9.52
C VAL A 3 -4.28 2.56 -9.25
N GLN A 4 -3.80 3.24 -10.29
CA GLN A 4 -2.79 4.30 -10.15
C GLN A 4 -3.44 5.67 -10.22
N VAL A 5 -3.14 6.52 -9.25
CA VAL A 5 -3.59 7.92 -9.18
C VAL A 5 -2.41 8.84 -8.92
N THR A 6 -2.51 10.09 -9.34
CA THR A 6 -1.53 11.11 -8.96
C THR A 6 -1.80 11.64 -7.56
N SER A 7 -0.79 12.20 -6.90
CA SER A 7 -0.96 12.90 -5.62
C SER A 7 -1.99 14.03 -5.69
N GLY A 8 -2.14 14.67 -6.86
CA GLY A 8 -3.16 15.71 -7.08
C GLY A 8 -4.58 15.15 -7.12
N GLU A 9 -4.79 14.04 -7.83
CA GLU A 9 -6.08 13.33 -7.86
C GLU A 9 -6.44 12.74 -6.50
N PHE A 10 -5.44 12.23 -5.77
CA PHE A 10 -5.63 11.72 -4.43
C PHE A 10 -6.18 12.79 -3.47
N VAL A 11 -5.55 13.98 -3.46
CA VAL A 11 -5.95 15.07 -2.55
C VAL A 11 -7.32 15.66 -2.90
N ARG A 12 -7.69 15.67 -4.19
CA ARG A 12 -9.00 16.17 -4.63
C ARG A 12 -10.17 15.38 -4.06
N ASP A 13 -10.00 14.07 -3.86
CA ASP A 13 -11.05 13.15 -3.44
C ASP A 13 -10.60 12.23 -2.29
N VAL A 14 -10.01 12.82 -1.24
CA VAL A 14 -9.41 12.09 -0.11
C VAL A 14 -10.39 11.16 0.64
N GLY A 15 -11.71 11.40 0.54
CA GLY A 15 -12.72 10.52 1.11
C GLY A 15 -13.07 9.30 0.23
N TYR A 16 -12.83 9.36 -1.08
CA TYR A 16 -13.15 8.29 -2.01
C TYR A 16 -12.07 7.20 -2.03
N TRP A 17 -10.82 7.61 -2.19
CA TRP A 17 -9.69 6.69 -2.40
C TRP A 17 -9.46 5.67 -1.28
N PRO A 18 -9.62 6.01 0.01
CA PRO A 18 -9.54 5.02 1.08
C PRO A 18 -10.63 3.94 1.00
N ASN A 19 -11.83 4.27 0.54
CA ASN A 19 -12.91 3.29 0.34
C ASN A 19 -12.62 2.37 -0.84
N GLU A 20 -12.12 2.94 -1.94
CA GLU A 20 -11.67 2.15 -3.09
C GLU A 20 -10.51 1.21 -2.73
N ALA A 21 -9.60 1.67 -1.86
CA ALA A 21 -8.47 0.88 -1.37
C ALA A 21 -8.87 -0.39 -0.60
N LEU A 22 -10.11 -0.45 -0.07
CA LEU A 22 -10.66 -1.65 0.57
C LEU A 22 -11.03 -2.74 -0.44
N LEU A 23 -11.37 -2.35 -1.68
CA LEU A 23 -11.75 -3.27 -2.75
C LEU A 23 -10.53 -3.73 -3.55
N GLN A 24 -9.62 -2.81 -3.82
CA GLN A 24 -8.40 -3.07 -4.57
C GLN A 24 -7.30 -2.09 -4.19
N PRO A 25 -6.01 -2.47 -4.30
CA PRO A 25 -4.93 -1.56 -3.95
C PRO A 25 -4.90 -0.30 -4.82
N VAL A 26 -4.60 0.85 -4.20
CA VAL A 26 -4.46 2.15 -4.88
C VAL A 26 -3.02 2.64 -4.72
N GLU A 27 -2.33 2.86 -5.82
CA GLU A 27 -0.97 3.39 -5.86
C GLU A 27 -1.00 4.89 -6.15
N ILE A 28 -0.44 5.68 -5.22
CA ILE A 28 -0.36 7.13 -5.32
C ILE A 28 1.03 7.48 -5.87
N THR A 29 1.03 8.16 -7.01
CA THR A 29 2.23 8.58 -7.72
C THR A 29 2.51 10.07 -7.54
N HIS A 30 3.78 10.43 -7.44
CA HIS A 30 4.23 11.82 -7.39
C HIS A 30 5.47 11.96 -8.28
N HIS A 31 5.42 12.90 -9.24
CA HIS A 31 6.45 13.03 -10.29
C HIS A 31 6.79 11.71 -11.01
N GLY A 32 5.75 10.93 -11.35
CA GLY A 32 5.90 9.68 -12.11
C GLY A 32 6.47 8.50 -11.33
N LYS A 33 6.59 8.60 -9.99
CA LYS A 33 7.05 7.50 -9.12
C LYS A 33 5.97 7.16 -8.10
N VAL A 34 5.73 5.87 -7.87
CA VAL A 34 4.88 5.41 -6.76
C VAL A 34 5.54 5.83 -5.44
N LYS A 35 4.79 6.51 -4.58
CA LYS A 35 5.25 6.97 -3.27
C LYS A 35 4.54 6.28 -2.13
N LEU A 36 3.24 6.03 -2.32
CA LEU A 36 2.38 5.42 -1.33
C LEU A 36 1.49 4.40 -2.02
N ARG A 37 1.14 3.35 -1.29
CA ARG A 37 0.15 2.38 -1.71
C ARG A 37 -0.85 2.23 -0.58
N LEU A 38 -2.12 2.42 -0.89
CA LEU A 38 -3.23 2.14 0.00
C LEU A 38 -3.74 0.74 -0.32
N SER A 39 -3.96 -0.05 0.71
CA SER A 39 -4.51 -1.39 0.62
C SER A 39 -5.48 -1.61 1.78
N ALA A 40 -6.37 -2.59 1.63
CA ALA A 40 -7.21 -3.04 2.72
C ALA A 40 -6.36 -3.41 3.96
N PRO A 41 -6.84 -3.16 5.19
CA PRO A 41 -6.14 -3.58 6.38
C PRO A 41 -5.90 -5.10 6.35
N GLY A 42 -4.69 -5.54 6.72
CA GLY A 42 -4.30 -6.96 6.65
C GLY A 42 -3.87 -7.44 5.26
N ALA A 43 -4.02 -6.64 4.20
CA ALA A 43 -3.53 -7.00 2.87
C ALA A 43 -1.99 -7.09 2.78
N GLU A 44 -1.28 -6.59 3.80
CA GLU A 44 0.18 -6.53 3.86
C GLU A 44 0.78 -7.76 4.59
N GLU A 45 -0.06 -8.64 5.17
CA GLU A 45 0.38 -9.84 5.91
C GLU A 45 1.08 -10.90 5.04
N GLY A 46 1.23 -10.66 3.73
CA GLY A 46 1.98 -11.51 2.81
C GLY A 46 3.45 -11.11 2.56
N LEU A 47 3.93 -9.99 3.11
CA LEU A 47 5.27 -9.44 2.78
C LEU A 47 6.06 -8.97 4.01
N SER A 48 6.12 -9.75 5.08
CA SER A 48 7.20 -9.75 6.10
C SER A 48 6.85 -10.66 7.26
N ALA A 49 6.93 -11.97 7.04
CA ALA A 49 7.15 -12.92 8.13
C ALA A 49 8.33 -13.84 7.76
N GLU A 50 9.39 -13.28 7.19
CA GLU A 50 10.71 -13.86 7.43
C GLU A 50 11.12 -13.41 8.83
N HIS A 51 10.57 -14.12 9.83
CA HIS A 51 11.14 -14.15 11.16
C HIS A 51 12.58 -14.65 10.98
N GLN A 52 13.55 -13.75 11.11
CA GLN A 52 14.96 -14.11 11.24
C GLN A 52 15.11 -14.86 12.57
N ASP A 53 14.78 -16.16 12.57
CA ASP A 53 15.30 -17.12 13.55
C ASP A 53 16.78 -17.29 13.21
N ARG A 54 17.58 -16.34 13.71
CA ARG A 54 19.03 -16.50 13.78
C ARG A 54 19.34 -16.91 15.21
N GLN A 55 19.34 -18.23 15.39
CA GLN A 55 20.20 -19.01 16.27
C GLN A 55 21.15 -18.21 17.18
N GLU A 56 21.08 -18.49 18.48
CA GLU A 56 22.27 -18.97 19.18
C GLU A 56 21.83 -20.00 20.24
N SER A 57 21.89 -21.27 19.85
CA SER A 57 22.14 -22.36 20.77
C SER A 57 23.59 -22.26 21.24
N SER A 58 23.83 -22.14 22.54
CA SER A 58 24.84 -22.91 23.30
C SER A 58 24.92 -22.48 24.75
#